data_AF-A0A7J8L9C0-F1
#
_entry.id   AF-A0A7J8L9C0-F1
#
_cell.length_a   1.000
_cell.length_b   1.000
_cell.length_c   1.000
_cell.angle_alpha   90.00
_cell.angle_beta   90.00
_cell.angle_gamma   90.00
#
_symmetry.space_group_name_H-M   'P 1'
#
loop_
_entity.id
_entity.type
_entity.pdbx_description
1 polymer ?
#
loop_
_entity_poly.entity_id
_entity_poly.type
_entity_poly.pdbx_seq_one_letter_code
_entity_poly.pdbx_strand_id
1 'polypeptide(L)'
;MACPRCERANENLDHILRKCPVSVEFNEDYSDARCRLYRLTETSVFMKDRSGKVTQWVPLFRAFIKINFDGAFDKCRFRSSSRVVVRSVEGVVLVSSTVLHEDIGSTFAAEALACF
;
A
#
# COMPACT_ATOMS: atom_id res chain seq x y z
N MET A 1 -9.90 -4.88 17.52
CA MET A 1 -11.02 -5.14 16.59
C MET A 1 -10.63 -6.30 15.69
N ALA A 2 -11.58 -7.15 15.29
CA ALA A 2 -11.31 -8.26 14.37
C ALA A 2 -11.17 -7.74 12.93
N CYS A 3 -10.36 -8.40 12.12
CA CYS A 3 -10.10 -8.05 10.73
C CYS A 3 -11.41 -8.08 9.93
N PRO A 4 -11.82 -6.97 9.29
CA PRO A 4 -13.10 -6.90 8.59
C PRO A 4 -13.15 -7.74 7.30
N ARG A 5 -12.02 -8.33 6.88
CA ARG A 5 -11.95 -9.17 5.68
C ARG A 5 -12.14 -10.64 5.96
N CYS A 6 -11.42 -11.16 6.96
CA CYS A 6 -11.39 -12.58 7.24
C CYS A 6 -11.98 -12.93 8.60
N GLU A 7 -12.23 -11.93 9.45
CA GLU A 7 -12.77 -12.06 10.82
C GLU A 7 -11.97 -12.99 11.76
N ARG A 8 -10.82 -13.49 11.32
CA ARG A 8 -10.04 -14.55 11.98
C ARG A 8 -8.84 -14.05 12.78
N ALA A 9 -8.46 -12.78 12.64
CA ALA A 9 -7.34 -12.20 13.37
C ALA A 9 -7.62 -10.75 13.74
N ASN A 10 -6.80 -10.18 14.62
CA ASN A 10 -6.89 -8.76 14.95
C ASN A 10 -6.59 -7.90 13.72
N GLU A 11 -7.43 -6.90 13.50
CA GLU A 11 -7.26 -5.88 12.47
C GLU A 11 -5.98 -5.10 12.74
N ASN A 12 -5.00 -5.28 11.87
CA ASN A 12 -3.81 -4.44 11.81
C ASN A 12 -3.25 -4.49 10.38
N LEU A 13 -2.35 -3.56 10.05
CA LEU A 13 -1.80 -3.42 8.71
C LEU A 13 -1.02 -4.64 8.23
N ASP A 14 -0.25 -5.24 9.11
CA ASP A 14 0.52 -6.44 8.78
C ASP A 14 -0.44 -7.60 8.42
N HIS A 15 -1.51 -7.74 9.19
CA HIS A 15 -2.55 -8.71 8.89
C HIS A 15 -3.30 -8.38 7.60
N ILE A 16 -3.93 -7.20 7.51
CA ILE A 16 -4.73 -6.81 6.34
C ILE A 16 -3.91 -6.87 5.05
N LEU A 17 -2.67 -6.36 5.08
CA LEU A 17 -1.85 -6.24 3.87
C LEU A 17 -1.16 -7.54 3.48
N ARG A 18 -0.70 -8.35 4.45
CA ARG A 18 0.26 -9.43 4.19
C ARG A 18 -0.11 -10.80 4.73
N LYS A 19 -1.02 -10.90 5.71
CA LYS A 19 -1.36 -12.19 6.38
C LYS A 19 -2.83 -12.57 6.29
N CYS A 20 -3.68 -11.66 5.81
CA CYS A 20 -5.11 -11.91 5.70
C CYS A 20 -5.32 -12.87 4.54
N PRO A 21 -5.92 -14.06 4.73
CA PRO A 21 -6.15 -15.06 3.68
C PRO A 21 -6.82 -14.46 2.44
N VAL A 22 -7.85 -13.63 2.65
CA VAL A 22 -8.55 -12.86 1.59
C VAL A 22 -7.62 -11.92 0.79
N SER A 23 -6.49 -11.54 1.38
CA SER A 23 -5.49 -10.68 0.75
C SER A 23 -4.25 -11.43 0.25
N VAL A 24 -3.99 -12.65 0.75
CA VAL A 24 -2.86 -13.49 0.31
C VAL A 24 -3.25 -14.51 -0.75
N GLU A 25 -4.52 -14.89 -0.89
CA GLU A 25 -5.00 -15.72 -2.02
C GLU A 25 -4.73 -15.06 -3.39
N PHE A 26 -4.51 -13.74 -3.43
CA PHE A 26 -4.08 -13.01 -4.63
C PHE A 26 -2.56 -12.82 -4.75
N ASN A 27 -1.77 -13.20 -3.73
CA ASN A 27 -0.33 -13.01 -3.64
C ASN A 27 0.47 -14.34 -3.61
N GLU A 28 -0.18 -15.51 -3.67
CA GLU A 28 0.54 -16.80 -3.70
C GLU A 28 1.44 -16.96 -4.94
N ASP A 29 1.23 -16.16 -5.99
CA ASP A 29 2.12 -16.10 -7.16
C ASP A 29 3.40 -15.26 -6.95
N TYR A 30 3.51 -14.51 -5.84
CA TYR A 30 4.57 -13.51 -5.61
C TYR A 30 5.47 -13.84 -4.41
N SER A 31 5.46 -15.10 -3.94
CA SER A 31 6.18 -15.53 -2.74
C SER A 31 7.69 -15.72 -2.98
N ASP A 32 8.41 -14.68 -3.42
CA ASP A 32 9.83 -14.58 -3.13
C ASP A 32 10.28 -13.12 -3.07
N ALA A 33 10.27 -12.56 -1.86
CA ALA A 33 11.28 -11.60 -1.43
C ALA A 33 11.09 -11.32 0.06
N ARG A 34 12.19 -11.45 0.81
CA ARG A 34 12.37 -10.98 2.19
C ARG A 34 12.17 -9.47 2.28
N CYS A 35 10.94 -8.96 2.19
CA CYS A 35 10.67 -7.54 2.32
C CYS A 35 10.48 -7.15 3.79
N ARG A 36 11.58 -6.68 4.38
CA ARG A 36 11.64 -6.11 5.72
C ARG A 36 10.60 -5.00 5.88
N LEU A 37 9.94 -5.08 7.03
CA LEU A 37 8.98 -4.16 7.62
C LEU A 37 9.52 -2.71 7.65
N TYR A 38 8.88 -1.77 6.96
CA TYR A 38 8.91 -0.38 7.37
C TYR A 38 7.64 -0.09 8.18
N ARG A 39 7.85 0.21 9.46
CA ARG A 39 6.81 0.73 10.35
C ARG A 39 6.57 2.18 9.91
N LEU A 40 5.50 2.47 9.18
CA LEU A 40 5.06 3.86 9.00
C LEU A 40 4.46 4.35 10.32
N THR A 41 5.30 4.60 11.31
CA THR A 41 5.02 5.68 12.27
C THR A 41 4.92 6.98 11.47
N GLU A 42 4.27 8.00 12.00
CA GLU A 42 4.24 9.36 11.45
C GLU A 42 5.66 9.94 11.38
N THR A 43 6.47 9.46 10.43
CA THR A 43 7.76 10.03 10.12
C THR A 43 7.49 11.28 9.32
N SER A 44 8.01 12.40 9.82
CA SER A 44 8.11 13.64 9.04
C SER A 44 8.72 13.32 7.68
N VAL A 45 7.92 13.46 6.63
CA VAL A 45 8.40 13.32 5.25
C VAL A 45 9.06 14.63 4.89
N PHE A 46 10.33 14.59 4.50
CA PHE A 46 11.04 15.76 4.02
C PHE A 46 11.12 15.71 2.50
N MET A 47 10.60 16.75 1.86
CA MET A 47 10.62 16.92 0.41
C MET A 47 11.76 17.88 0.05
N LYS A 48 12.49 17.59 -1.02
CA LYS A 48 13.48 18.53 -1.59
C LYS A 48 12.88 19.18 -2.83
N ASP A 49 12.83 20.51 -2.86
CA ASP A 49 12.36 21.23 -4.04
C ASP A 49 13.44 21.33 -5.14
N ARG A 50 13.10 21.90 -6.29
CA ARG A 50 14.02 22.06 -7.44
C ARG A 50 15.21 22.96 -7.14
N SER A 51 15.10 23.84 -6.13
CA SER A 51 16.21 24.69 -5.66
C SER A 51 17.12 23.98 -4.67
N GLY A 52 16.77 22.74 -4.29
CA GLY A 52 17.48 21.93 -3.33
C GLY A 52 17.12 22.20 -1.88
N LYS A 53 16.12 23.06 -1.62
CA LYS A 53 15.64 23.37 -0.28
C LYS A 53 14.81 22.20 0.24
N VAL A 54 15.15 21.75 1.44
CA VAL A 54 14.42 20.69 2.14
C VAL A 54 13.30 21.31 2.95
N THR A 55 12.06 20.88 2.70
CA THR A 55 10.87 21.31 3.43
C THR A 55 10.16 20.11 4.01
N GLN A 56 9.65 20.23 5.23
CA GLN A 56 8.77 19.22 5.80
C GLN A 56 7.46 19.21 5.02
N TRP A 57 7.04 18.04 4.57
CA TRP A 57 5.71 17.83 4.02
C TRP A 57 4.69 17.98 5.14
N VAL A 58 3.75 18.89 4.93
CA VAL A 58 2.63 19.12 5.84
C VAL A 58 1.37 18.60 5.13
N PRO A 59 0.61 17.68 5.75
CA PRO A 59 -0.65 17.24 5.19
C PRO A 59 -1.60 18.44 5.07
N LEU A 60 -2.48 18.42 4.07
CA LEU A 60 -3.52 19.44 3.95
C LEU A 60 -4.36 19.46 5.23
N PHE A 61 -4.54 20.66 5.79
CA PHE A 61 -5.39 20.88 6.95
C PHE A 61 -6.83 20.47 6.58
N ARG A 62 -7.45 19.59 7.38
CA ARG A 62 -8.76 18.94 7.16
C ARG A 62 -8.79 17.71 6.23
N ALA A 63 -7.71 16.95 6.10
CA ALA A 63 -7.82 15.61 5.51
C ALA A 63 -8.69 14.69 6.41
N PHE A 64 -9.93 14.40 5.97
CA PHE A 64 -10.86 13.50 6.66
C PHE A 64 -10.71 12.03 6.23
N ILE A 65 -9.90 11.78 5.20
CA ILE A 65 -9.62 10.47 4.64
C ILE A 65 -8.12 10.34 4.34
N LYS A 66 -7.52 9.20 4.70
CA LYS A 66 -6.15 8.81 4.34
C LYS A 66 -6.19 7.69 3.30
N ILE A 67 -5.65 7.96 2.12
CA ILE A 67 -5.47 6.96 1.07
C ILE A 67 -4.03 6.48 1.11
N ASN A 68 -3.84 5.17 1.19
CA ASN A 68 -2.52 4.52 1.06
C ASN A 68 -2.60 3.60 -0.16
N PHE A 69 -1.58 3.61 -0.99
CA PHE A 69 -1.46 2.70 -2.10
C PHE A 69 -0.11 1.97 -2.07
N ASP A 70 -0.04 0.80 -2.68
CA ASP A 70 1.17 0.00 -2.83
C ASP A 70 1.09 -0.82 -4.13
N GLY A 71 2.24 -1.03 -4.77
CA GLY A 71 2.35 -1.80 -6.00
C GLY A 71 3.36 -2.94 -5.84
N ALA A 72 3.00 -4.15 -6.25
CA ALA A 72 3.91 -5.29 -6.36
C ALA A 72 4.14 -5.63 -7.83
N PHE A 73 5.36 -6.03 -8.21
CA PHE A 73 5.71 -6.34 -9.61
C PHE A 73 6.43 -7.68 -9.74
N ASP A 74 5.94 -8.54 -10.63
CA ASP A 74 6.53 -9.82 -10.99
C ASP A 74 7.22 -9.66 -12.34
N LYS A 75 8.55 -9.65 -12.28
CA LYS A 75 9.44 -9.56 -13.44
C LYS A 75 9.37 -10.78 -14.35
N CYS A 76 9.05 -11.95 -13.82
CA CYS A 76 9.03 -13.20 -14.58
C CYS A 76 7.79 -13.28 -15.47
N ARG A 77 6.66 -12.77 -14.99
CA ARG A 77 5.39 -12.78 -15.73
C ARG A 77 4.99 -11.43 -16.32
N PHE A 78 5.77 -10.38 -16.07
CA PHE A 78 5.45 -9.00 -16.46
C PHE A 78 4.07 -8.57 -15.94
N ARG A 79 3.78 -8.88 -14.67
CA ARG A 79 2.50 -8.57 -14.02
C ARG A 79 2.73 -7.64 -12.85
N SER A 80 1.71 -6.87 -12.48
CA SER A 80 1.70 -6.15 -11.21
C SER A 80 0.40 -6.34 -10.45
N SER A 81 0.47 -6.10 -9.14
CA SER A 81 -0.69 -6.01 -8.26
C SER A 81 -0.68 -4.63 -7.62
N SER A 82 -1.72 -3.86 -7.87
CA SER A 82 -1.95 -2.54 -7.29
C SER A 82 -2.93 -2.67 -6.13
N ARG A 83 -2.66 -2.00 -5.01
CA ARG A 83 -3.54 -2.06 -3.85
C ARG A 83 -3.78 -0.68 -3.28
N VAL A 84 -5.04 -0.36 -3.01
CA VAL A 84 -5.46 0.88 -2.36
C VAL A 84 -6.20 0.58 -1.06
N VAL A 85 -5.90 1.36 -0.02
CA VAL A 85 -6.58 1.32 1.29
C VAL A 85 -6.96 2.73 1.70
N VAL A 86 -8.27 2.97 1.78
CA VAL A 86 -8.88 4.24 2.21
C VAL A 86 -9.26 4.11 3.68
N ARG A 87 -8.86 5.08 4.50
CA ARG A 87 -9.12 5.09 5.94
C ARG A 87 -9.75 6.39 6.42
N SER A 88 -10.54 6.33 7.47
CA SER A 88 -11.01 7.51 8.22
C SER A 88 -9.87 8.13 9.05
N VAL A 89 -10.14 9.28 9.67
CA VAL A 89 -9.19 9.96 10.58
C VAL A 89 -8.86 9.12 11.82
N GLU A 90 -9.79 8.27 12.26
CA GLU A 90 -9.60 7.32 13.36
C GLU A 90 -8.77 6.09 12.95
N GLY A 91 -8.38 6.01 11.67
CA GLY A 91 -7.60 4.90 11.12
C GLY A 91 -8.43 3.68 10.72
N VAL A 92 -9.76 3.76 10.77
CA VAL A 92 -10.67 2.68 10.34
C VAL A 92 -10.61 2.52 8.83
N VAL A 93 -10.48 1.29 8.34
CA VAL A 93 -10.51 1.01 6.89
C VAL A 93 -11.94 1.15 6.38
N LEU A 94 -12.17 2.14 5.52
CA LEU A 94 -13.47 2.39 4.88
C LEU A 94 -13.64 1.56 3.62
N VAL A 95 -12.59 1.55 2.78
CA VAL A 95 -12.58 0.85 1.48
C VAL A 95 -11.20 0.28 1.25
N SER A 96 -11.14 -0.87 0.60
CA SER A 96 -9.91 -1.32 -0.02
C SER A 96 -10.17 -2.08 -1.30
N SER A 97 -9.28 -1.86 -2.27
CA SER A 97 -9.31 -2.50 -3.57
C SER A 97 -7.92 -3.06 -3.90
N THR A 98 -7.91 -4.15 -4.66
CA THR A 98 -6.72 -4.72 -5.26
C THR A 98 -7.03 -4.96 -6.74
N VAL A 99 -6.09 -4.60 -7.62
CA VAL A 99 -6.21 -4.77 -9.07
C VAL A 99 -4.96 -5.48 -9.57
N LEU A 100 -5.15 -6.53 -10.37
CA LEU A 100 -4.06 -7.19 -11.09
C LEU A 100 -3.93 -6.55 -12.47
N HIS A 101 -2.70 -6.27 -12.87
CA HIS A 101 -2.36 -5.75 -14.17
C HIS A 101 -1.42 -6.72 -14.87
N GLU A 102 -1.67 -6.96 -16.15
CA GLU A 102 -0.84 -7.77 -17.04
C GLU A 102 0.00 -6.85 -17.94
N ASP A 103 1.01 -7.40 -18.59
CA ASP A 103 1.87 -6.69 -19.55
C ASP A 103 2.56 -5.41 -19.01
N ILE A 104 2.96 -5.46 -17.74
CA ILE A 104 3.67 -4.38 -17.08
C ILE A 104 5.17 -4.48 -17.35
N GLY A 105 5.70 -3.47 -18.04
CA GLY A 105 7.08 -3.47 -18.52
C GLY A 105 8.15 -3.16 -17.46
N SER A 106 7.78 -2.71 -16.25
CA SER A 106 8.76 -2.36 -15.21
C SER A 106 8.16 -2.21 -13.81
N THR A 107 9.04 -2.29 -12.79
CA THR A 107 8.70 -1.95 -11.40
C THR A 107 8.22 -0.50 -11.26
N PHE A 108 8.81 0.43 -12.02
CA PHE A 108 8.39 1.83 -12.01
C PHE A 108 6.96 2.00 -12.55
N ALA A 109 6.62 1.32 -13.65
CA ALA A 109 5.27 1.31 -14.19
C ALA A 109 4.27 0.69 -13.20
N ALA A 110 4.66 -0.38 -12.49
CA ALA A 110 3.84 -0.99 -11.46
C ALA A 110 3.53 -0.04 -10.29
N GLU A 111 4.55 0.67 -9.78
CA GLU A 111 4.35 1.68 -8.72
C GLU A 111 3.50 2.85 -9.21
N ALA A 112 3.72 3.33 -10.43
CA ALA A 112 2.93 4.39 -11.03
C ALA A 112 1.45 3.99 -11.20
N LEU A 113 1.18 2.75 -11.61
CA LEU A 113 -0.18 2.21 -11.72
C LEU A 113 -0.88 2.08 -10.38
N ALA A 114 -0.15 1.77 -9.31
CA ALA A 114 -0.73 1.76 -7.96
C ALA A 114 -1.15 3.17 -7.48
N CYS A 115 -0.56 4.22 -8.05
CA CYS A 115 -0.89 5.62 -7.75
C CYS A 115 -2.05 6.19 -8.58
N PHE A 116 -2.51 5.48 -9.62
CA PHE A 116 -3.49 5.96 -10.61
C PHE A 116 -4.91 5.53 -10.26
#